data_AF-A0A7S3AUZ3-F1
#
_entry.id   AF-A0A7S3AUZ3-F1
#
_cell.length_a   1.000
_cell.length_b   1.000
_cell.length_c   1.000
_cell.angle_alpha   90.00
_cell.angle_beta   90.00
_cell.angle_gamma   90.00
#
_symmetry.space_group_name_H-M   'P 1'
#
loop_
_entity.id
_entity.type
_entity.pdbx_description
1 polymer ?
#
loop_
_entity_poly.entity_id
_entity_poly.type
_entity_poly.pdbx_seq_one_letter_code
_entity_poly.pdbx_strand_id
1 'polypeptide(L)'
;EDRALLCVQDFIIEVLGKRYIDSRPLDLRALVEEADKFTPIIALLSQGADPTGAINELAKRKKKQVRAISMGQGQEPAARKLLALGTQQGNWVLLQNCHLGLKMMEELEGYLQIKRVNEPEEVHEDFRLWITCEPHPRFP
;
A
#
# COMPACT_ATOMS: atom_id res chain seq x y z
N GLU A 1 24.42 -0.04 28.50
CA GLU A 1 23.67 -0.25 27.24
C GLU A 1 23.78 0.93 26.25
N ASP A 2 23.85 2.18 26.72
CA ASP A 2 23.81 3.39 25.85
C ASP A 2 24.92 3.50 24.77
N ARG A 3 26.11 2.92 25.01
CA ARG A 3 27.21 2.95 24.02
C ARG A 3 27.13 1.88 22.95
N ALA A 4 26.34 0.82 23.15
CA ALA A 4 26.26 -0.29 22.21
C ALA A 4 25.65 0.16 20.87
N LEU A 5 24.59 0.98 20.92
CA LEU A 5 23.95 1.51 19.72
C LEU A 5 24.89 2.42 18.93
N LEU A 6 25.66 3.26 19.63
CA LEU A 6 26.65 4.15 19.01
C LEU A 6 27.78 3.35 18.35
N CYS A 7 28.35 2.35 19.04
CA CYS A 7 29.39 1.50 18.46
C CYS A 7 28.89 0.72 17.22
N VAL A 8 27.63 0.28 17.23
CA VAL A 8 27.02 -0.36 16.05
C VAL A 8 26.85 0.63 14.90
N GLN A 9 26.40 1.86 15.18
CA GLN A 9 26.31 2.90 14.16
C GLN A 9 27.68 3.23 13.57
N ASP A 10 28.70 3.43 14.41
CA ASP A 10 30.07 3.71 13.96
C ASP A 10 30.61 2.58 13.07
N PHE A 11 30.41 1.32 13.48
CA PHE A 11 30.78 0.16 12.68
C PHE A 11 30.06 0.13 11.32
N ILE A 12 28.75 0.42 11.27
CA ILE A 12 27.99 0.48 10.02
C ILE A 12 28.51 1.63 9.13
N ILE A 13 28.83 2.79 9.71
CA ILE A 13 29.39 3.92 8.97
C ILE A 13 30.74 3.54 8.35
N GLU A 14 31.62 2.86 9.10
CA GLU A 14 32.94 2.47 8.61
C GLU A 14 32.88 1.41 7.50
N VAL A 15 32.00 0.41 7.65
CA VAL A 15 31.93 -0.73 6.71
C VAL A 15 31.05 -0.45 5.49
N LEU A 16 29.90 0.19 5.68
CA LEU A 16 28.89 0.39 4.64
C LEU A 16 28.74 1.85 4.21
N GLY A 17 29.15 2.79 5.07
CA GLY A 17 29.01 4.23 4.85
C GLY A 17 27.80 4.84 5.56
N LYS A 18 27.89 6.14 5.84
CA LYS A 18 26.91 6.89 6.63
C LYS A 18 25.45 6.80 6.12
N ARG A 19 25.26 6.68 4.81
CA ARG A 19 23.93 6.59 4.19
C ARG A 19 23.05 5.44 4.69
N TYR A 20 23.64 4.43 5.34
CA TYR A 20 22.93 3.26 5.89
C TYR A 20 22.45 3.46 7.34
N ILE A 21 22.86 4.54 8.00
CA ILE A 21 22.30 4.95 9.31
C ILE A 21 21.40 6.20 9.20
N ASP A 22 21.44 6.91 8.07
CA ASP A 22 20.62 8.08 7.84
C ASP A 22 19.14 7.67 7.71
N SER A 23 18.30 8.16 8.62
CA SER A 23 16.85 7.99 8.52
C SER A 23 16.33 8.70 7.26
N ARG A 24 15.65 7.96 6.38
CA ARG A 24 15.00 8.54 5.20
C ARG A 24 13.51 8.68 5.47
N PRO A 25 12.92 9.89 5.29
CA PRO A 25 11.48 10.02 5.38
C PRO A 25 10.80 9.21 4.28
N LEU A 26 9.63 8.69 4.58
CA LEU A 26 8.80 7.97 3.62
C LEU A 26 8.39 8.89 2.47
N ASP A 27 8.76 8.54 1.24
CA ASP A 27 8.35 9.26 0.02
C ASP A 27 7.23 8.49 -0.69
N LEU A 28 5.98 8.86 -0.39
CA LEU A 28 4.80 8.27 -1.05
C LEU A 28 4.77 8.52 -2.56
N ARG A 29 5.40 9.59 -3.04
CA ARG A 29 5.44 9.88 -4.48
C ARG A 29 6.33 8.88 -5.20
N ALA A 30 7.52 8.63 -4.65
CA ALA A 30 8.45 7.64 -5.21
C ALA A 30 7.79 6.26 -5.25
N LEU A 31 7.10 5.85 -4.18
CA LEU A 31 6.39 4.57 -4.13
C LEU A 31 5.33 4.42 -5.24
N VAL A 32 4.56 5.48 -5.51
CA VAL A 32 3.56 5.45 -6.60
C VAL A 32 4.19 5.37 -7.99
N GLU A 33 5.37 5.97 -8.14
CA GLU A 33 6.11 5.98 -9.40
C GLU A 33 6.81 4.62 -9.66
N GLU A 34 7.19 3.91 -8.61
CA GLU A 34 7.72 2.54 -8.68
C GLU A 34 6.63 1.48 -8.84
N ALA A 35 5.45 1.68 -8.23
CA ALA A 35 4.33 0.76 -8.33
C ALA A 35 3.59 0.87 -9.66
N ASP A 36 3.28 -0.28 -10.26
CA ASP A 36 2.42 -0.39 -11.45
C ASP A 36 0.95 -0.65 -11.09
N LYS A 37 0.12 -0.91 -12.10
CA LYS A 37 -1.32 -1.19 -11.94
C LYS A 37 -1.64 -2.54 -11.29
N PHE A 38 -0.66 -3.43 -11.12
CA PHE A 38 -0.83 -4.74 -10.49
C PHE A 38 -0.09 -4.87 -9.15
N THR A 39 0.71 -3.87 -8.79
CA THR A 39 1.53 -3.86 -7.58
C THR A 39 0.82 -3.03 -6.49
N PRO A 40 0.14 -3.67 -5.54
CA PRO A 40 -0.50 -2.96 -4.44
C PRO A 40 0.54 -2.33 -3.50
N ILE A 41 0.24 -1.14 -3.01
CA ILE A 41 1.05 -0.45 -1.99
C ILE A 41 0.41 -0.71 -0.63
N ILE A 42 1.10 -1.47 0.22
CA ILE A 42 0.63 -1.83 1.56
C ILE A 42 1.30 -0.93 2.59
N ALA A 43 0.51 -0.19 3.34
CA ALA A 43 0.94 0.54 4.52
C ALA A 43 0.63 -0.25 5.79
N LEU A 44 1.69 -0.64 6.50
CA LEU A 44 1.59 -1.25 7.81
C LEU A 44 1.26 -0.17 8.84
N LEU A 45 0.12 -0.33 9.50
CA LEU A 45 -0.34 0.58 10.53
C LEU A 45 0.39 0.30 11.84
N SER A 46 0.81 1.36 12.51
CA SER A 46 1.21 1.35 13.92
C SER A 46 0.26 2.24 14.71
N GLN A 47 0.24 2.09 16.04
CA GLN A 47 -0.60 2.91 16.90
C GLN A 47 -0.37 4.41 16.61
N GLY A 48 -1.43 5.12 16.21
CA GLY A 48 -1.40 6.55 15.92
C GLY A 48 -0.85 6.98 14.56
N ALA A 49 -0.48 6.05 13.67
CA ALA A 49 0.03 6.36 12.34
C ALA A 49 -0.87 5.76 11.24
N ASP A 50 -1.65 6.62 10.58
CA ASP A 50 -2.47 6.27 9.40
C ASP A 50 -2.08 7.17 8.20
N PRO A 51 -1.56 6.61 7.09
CA PRO A 51 -1.14 7.38 5.93
C PRO A 51 -2.29 7.84 5.03
N THR A 52 -3.56 7.51 5.35
CA THR A 52 -4.74 7.86 4.55
C THR A 52 -4.78 9.34 4.16
N GLY A 53 -4.46 10.25 5.09
CA GLY A 53 -4.42 11.68 4.82
C GLY A 53 -3.37 12.03 3.75
N ALA A 54 -2.16 11.52 3.90
CA ALA A 54 -1.05 11.75 2.97
C ALA A 54 -1.30 11.14 1.58
N ILE A 55 -1.94 9.97 1.51
CA ILE A 55 -2.37 9.33 0.25
C ILE A 55 -3.38 10.22 -0.49
N ASN A 56 -4.39 10.73 0.22
CA ASN A 56 -5.40 11.62 -0.37
C ASN A 56 -4.79 12.94 -0.86
N GLU A 57 -3.86 13.53 -0.10
CA GLU A 57 -3.14 14.72 -0.53
C GLU A 57 -2.29 14.48 -1.78
N LEU A 58 -1.58 13.35 -1.84
CA LEU A 58 -0.80 12.97 -3.01
C LEU A 58 -1.68 12.77 -4.24
N ALA A 59 -2.80 12.06 -4.08
CA ALA A 59 -3.76 11.85 -5.17
C ALA A 59 -4.33 13.16 -5.68
N LYS A 60 -4.69 14.10 -4.78
CA LYS A 60 -5.13 15.45 -5.14
C LYS A 60 -4.08 16.20 -5.96
N ARG A 61 -2.80 16.13 -5.56
CA ARG A 61 -1.68 16.73 -6.33
C ARG A 61 -1.51 16.09 -7.71
N LYS A 62 -1.69 14.77 -7.83
CA LYS A 62 -1.65 14.04 -9.10
C LYS A 62 -2.99 14.08 -9.88
N LYS A 63 -3.98 14.85 -9.41
CA LYS A 63 -5.33 14.96 -10.00
C LYS A 63 -6.02 13.59 -10.19
N LYS A 64 -5.80 12.67 -9.26
CA LYS A 64 -6.43 11.35 -9.22
C LYS A 64 -7.56 11.34 -8.19
N GLN A 65 -8.63 10.61 -8.51
CA GLN A 65 -9.70 10.35 -7.56
C GLN A 65 -9.32 9.14 -6.71
N VAL A 66 -9.40 9.27 -5.39
CA VAL A 66 -9.30 8.15 -4.45
C VAL A 66 -10.70 7.73 -4.05
N ARG A 67 -10.95 6.42 -4.10
CA ARG A 67 -12.14 5.79 -3.54
C ARG A 67 -11.70 4.89 -2.39
N ALA A 68 -12.14 5.23 -1.19
CA ALA A 68 -11.77 4.51 0.02
C ALA A 68 -12.93 3.67 0.55
N ILE A 69 -12.61 2.51 1.14
CA ILE A 69 -13.54 1.69 1.90
C ILE A 69 -12.78 1.05 3.07
N SER A 70 -13.34 1.14 4.27
CA SER A 70 -12.81 0.40 5.42
C SER A 70 -13.35 -1.02 5.41
N MET A 71 -12.45 -1.99 5.51
CA MET A 71 -12.80 -3.38 5.67
C MET A 71 -13.41 -3.63 7.05
N GLY A 72 -14.34 -4.57 7.08
CA GLY A 72 -15.15 -4.95 8.22
C GLY A 72 -16.24 -5.90 7.75
N GLN A 73 -17.10 -6.35 8.66
CA GLN A 73 -18.13 -7.32 8.35
C GLN A 73 -19.10 -6.80 7.27
N GLY A 74 -19.25 -7.55 6.18
CA GLY A 74 -20.20 -7.25 5.11
C GLY A 74 -19.75 -6.20 4.09
N GLN A 75 -18.50 -5.75 4.13
CA GLN A 75 -17.96 -4.76 3.19
C GLN A 75 -17.44 -5.39 1.89
N GLU A 76 -17.31 -6.71 1.82
CA GLU A 76 -16.75 -7.42 0.67
C GLU A 76 -17.48 -7.13 -0.66
N PRO A 77 -18.82 -7.11 -0.74
CA PRO A 77 -19.51 -6.77 -1.98
C PRO A 77 -19.21 -5.34 -2.46
N ALA A 78 -19.14 -4.38 -1.53
CA ALA A 78 -18.83 -3.00 -1.85
C ALA A 78 -17.36 -2.85 -2.27
N ALA A 79 -16.43 -3.54 -1.61
CA ALA A 79 -15.01 -3.57 -1.96
C ALA A 79 -14.79 -4.13 -3.36
N ARG A 80 -15.44 -5.25 -3.72
CA ARG A 80 -15.36 -5.84 -5.08
C ARG A 80 -15.84 -4.87 -6.15
N LYS A 81 -16.98 -4.21 -5.91
CA LYS A 81 -17.52 -3.19 -6.84
C LYS A 81 -16.56 -2.01 -6.98
N LEU A 82 -15.97 -1.57 -5.88
CA LEU A 82 -15.00 -0.47 -5.86
C LEU A 82 -13.74 -0.83 -6.65
N LEU A 83 -13.23 -2.05 -6.49
CA LEU A 83 -12.08 -2.55 -7.23
C LEU A 83 -12.37 -2.61 -8.73
N ALA A 84 -13.48 -3.22 -9.13
CA ALA A 84 -13.86 -3.34 -10.54
C ALA A 84 -14.01 -1.96 -11.20
N LEU A 85 -14.61 -1.00 -10.48
CA LEU A 85 -14.71 0.38 -10.97
C LEU A 85 -13.33 1.06 -11.06
N GLY A 86 -12.48 0.83 -10.06
CA GLY A 86 -11.13 1.38 -10.00
C GLY A 86 -10.25 0.90 -11.15
N THR A 87 -10.24 -0.41 -11.41
CA THR A 87 -9.46 -1.00 -12.50
C THR A 87 -9.95 -0.54 -13.86
N GLN A 88 -11.25 -0.36 -14.07
CA GLN A 88 -11.79 0.14 -15.34
C GLN A 88 -11.56 1.64 -15.56
N GLN A 89 -11.68 2.46 -14.52
CA GLN A 89 -11.64 3.93 -14.64
C GLN A 89 -10.26 4.55 -14.37
N GLY A 90 -9.30 3.77 -13.88
CA GLY A 90 -7.98 4.29 -13.48
C GLY A 90 -8.00 5.10 -12.19
N ASN A 91 -9.04 4.94 -11.37
CA ASN A 91 -9.12 5.58 -10.07
C ASN A 91 -8.20 4.88 -9.06
N TRP A 92 -7.75 5.61 -8.05
CA TRP A 92 -7.05 4.99 -6.94
C TRP A 92 -8.06 4.37 -5.99
N VAL A 93 -7.80 3.14 -5.56
CA VAL A 93 -8.63 2.43 -4.57
C VAL A 93 -7.83 2.32 -3.28
N LEU A 94 -8.45 2.67 -2.16
CA LEU A 94 -7.88 2.54 -0.82
C LEU A 94 -8.72 1.58 0.01
N LEU A 95 -8.21 0.39 0.27
CA LEU A 95 -8.80 -0.56 1.21
C LEU A 95 -8.18 -0.31 2.58
N GLN A 96 -8.99 0.08 3.56
CA GLN A 96 -8.50 0.42 4.90
C GLN A 96 -8.76 -0.72 5.88
N ASN A 97 -7.91 -0.84 6.91
CA ASN A 97 -8.09 -1.80 8.01
C ASN A 97 -8.25 -3.26 7.55
N CYS A 98 -7.47 -3.68 6.55
CA CYS A 98 -7.61 -4.98 5.89
C CYS A 98 -7.36 -6.20 6.78
N HIS A 99 -6.75 -6.03 7.95
CA HIS A 99 -6.65 -7.05 9.00
C HIS A 99 -8.04 -7.51 9.50
N LEU A 100 -9.08 -6.68 9.34
CA LEU A 100 -10.47 -7.01 9.64
C LEU A 100 -11.19 -7.76 8.50
N GLY A 101 -10.55 -7.92 7.35
CA GLY A 101 -11.16 -8.43 6.11
C GLY A 101 -10.27 -9.43 5.36
N LEU A 102 -9.64 -10.36 6.07
CA LEU A 102 -8.64 -11.30 5.51
C LEU A 102 -9.15 -12.09 4.30
N LYS A 103 -10.40 -12.58 4.35
CA LYS A 103 -11.02 -13.29 3.22
C LYS A 103 -11.05 -12.44 1.95
N MET A 104 -11.30 -11.13 2.08
CA MET A 104 -11.26 -10.23 0.94
C MET A 104 -9.83 -10.03 0.42
N MET A 105 -8.81 -10.13 1.27
CA MET A 105 -7.41 -10.03 0.83
C MET A 105 -6.97 -11.26 0.03
N GLU A 106 -7.41 -12.45 0.41
CA GLU A 106 -7.20 -13.69 -0.38
C GLU A 106 -7.89 -13.58 -1.76
N GLU A 107 -9.13 -13.10 -1.78
CA GLU A 107 -9.86 -12.85 -3.04
C GLU A 107 -9.19 -11.77 -3.89
N LEU A 108 -8.64 -10.73 -3.26
CA LEU A 108 -7.94 -9.64 -3.91
C LEU A 108 -6.67 -10.11 -4.62
N GLU A 109 -5.86 -10.93 -3.96
CA GLU A 109 -4.65 -11.52 -4.54
C GLU A 109 -5.01 -12.31 -5.81
N GLY A 110 -6.01 -13.19 -5.72
CA GLY A 110 -6.51 -13.95 -6.86
C GLY A 110 -7.03 -13.06 -7.99
N TYR A 111 -7.79 -12.02 -7.65
CA TYR A 111 -8.32 -11.04 -8.62
C TYR A 111 -7.19 -10.33 -9.38
N LEU A 112 -6.17 -9.82 -8.68
CA LEU A 112 -5.04 -9.13 -9.30
C LEU A 112 -4.24 -10.08 -10.19
N GLN A 113 -4.03 -11.32 -9.74
CA GLN A 113 -3.31 -12.33 -10.51
C GLN A 113 -4.04 -12.70 -11.80
N ILE A 114 -5.36 -12.90 -11.74
CA ILE A 114 -6.19 -13.19 -12.92
C ILE A 114 -6.15 -12.01 -13.89
N LYS A 115 -6.36 -10.78 -13.41
CA LYS A 115 -6.29 -9.58 -14.27
C LYS A 115 -4.92 -9.42 -14.92
N ARG A 116 -3.83 -9.69 -14.18
CA ARG A 116 -2.47 -9.59 -14.71
C ARG A 116 -2.18 -10.57 -15.83
N VAL A 117 -2.62 -11.83 -15.69
CA VAL A 117 -2.26 -12.90 -16.63
C VAL A 117 -3.24 -13.00 -17.80
N ASN A 118 -4.54 -12.83 -17.54
CA ASN A 118 -5.58 -13.15 -18.52
C ASN A 118 -6.16 -11.91 -19.20
N GLU A 119 -6.24 -10.77 -18.49
CA GLU A 119 -6.98 -9.59 -18.92
C GLU A 119 -6.21 -8.28 -18.63
N PRO A 120 -4.90 -8.17 -18.96
CA PRO A 120 -4.08 -7.03 -18.53
C PRO A 120 -4.49 -5.70 -19.18
N GLU A 121 -5.05 -5.74 -20.38
CA GLU A 121 -5.60 -4.61 -21.11
C GLU A 121 -6.89 -4.04 -20.50
N GLU A 122 -7.60 -4.83 -19.68
CA GLU A 122 -8.81 -4.35 -18.99
C GLU A 122 -8.51 -3.52 -17.75
N VAL A 123 -7.26 -3.51 -17.29
CA VAL A 123 -6.82 -2.70 -16.15
C VAL A 123 -6.18 -1.42 -16.67
N HIS A 124 -6.78 -0.29 -16.30
CA HIS A 124 -6.33 1.02 -16.67
C HIS A 124 -4.94 1.33 -16.09
N GLU A 125 -4.04 1.91 -16.89
CA GLU A 125 -2.62 2.15 -16.52
C GLU A 125 -2.44 3.03 -15.26
N ASP A 126 -3.34 3.99 -15.07
CA ASP A 126 -3.34 4.87 -13.90
C ASP A 126 -3.89 4.26 -12.60
N PHE A 127 -4.48 3.07 -12.68
CA PHE A 127 -5.02 2.40 -11.49
C PHE A 127 -3.92 2.17 -10.47
N ARG A 128 -4.18 2.53 -9.21
CA ARG A 128 -3.30 2.22 -8.09
C ARG A 128 -4.15 1.70 -6.94
N LEU A 129 -3.67 0.63 -6.32
CA LEU A 129 -4.30 0.02 -5.17
C LEU A 129 -3.47 0.27 -3.92
N TRP A 130 -4.12 0.87 -2.93
CA TRP A 130 -3.57 1.13 -1.62
C TRP A 130 -4.28 0.27 -0.58
N ILE A 131 -3.50 -0.27 0.34
CA ILE A 131 -3.99 -1.12 1.42
C ILE A 131 -3.44 -0.60 2.73
N THR A 132 -4.28 -0.42 3.75
CA THR A 132 -3.81 -0.22 5.13
C THR A 132 -4.16 -1.43 5.97
N CYS A 133 -3.19 -1.93 6.73
CA CYS A 133 -3.34 -3.15 7.51
C CYS A 133 -2.46 -3.11 8.76
N GLU A 134 -2.94 -3.64 9.88
CA GLU A 134 -2.05 -3.99 10.98
C GLU A 134 -1.32 -5.30 10.63
N PRO A 135 -0.09 -5.53 11.12
CA PRO A 135 0.60 -6.80 10.93
C PRO A 135 -0.28 -7.97 11.41
N HIS A 136 -0.59 -8.90 10.51
CA HIS A 136 -1.44 -10.04 10.83
C HIS A 136 -0.90 -11.32 10.18
N PRO A 137 -0.75 -12.44 10.92
CA PRO A 137 -0.05 -13.64 10.44
C PRO A 137 -0.79 -14.41 9.34
N ARG A 138 -2.08 -14.13 9.13
CA ARG A 138 -2.90 -14.71 8.06
C ARG A 138 -3.18 -13.74 6.91
N PHE A 139 -2.50 -12.59 6.88
CA PHE A 139 -2.56 -11.75 5.68
C PHE A 139 -1.78 -12.47 4.56
N PRO A 140 -2.36 -12.62 3.35
CA PRO A 140 -1.75 -13.37 2.25
C PRO A 140 -0.47 -12.69 1.71
#